data_AF-A0A650EPH1-F1
#
_entry.id   AF-A0A650EPH1-F1
#
_cell.length_a   1.000
_cell.length_b   1.000
_cell.length_c   1.000
_cell.angle_alpha   90.00
_cell.angle_beta   90.00
_cell.angle_gamma   90.00
#
_symmetry.space_group_name_H-M   'P 1'
#
loop_
_entity.id
_entity.type
_entity.pdbx_description
1 polymer ?
#
loop_
_entity_poly.entity_id
_entity_poly.type
_entity_poly.pdbx_seq_one_letter_code
_entity_poly.pdbx_strand_id
1 'polypeptide(L)'
;MEHLITTGGVTYRVTSGDEDMDAVLAWLVESRGERVQIAALSRQQVLTRIGRSAIPAGFPEPDVVIGDSDAGGFVRGWLPETVQRWQDAQVGDPATTVPADVEQGQADDSTATPTGDAPPAAAGWSVNARLWSETAMPRVDRNVVILSGRGAVSPSGVVLSKGPLHDGADLGQFVWHRWPTKPIAGNGPAPTPQIWITAEALETAGMKPPKRKLEESSDLSADVGKLFGCDITSATAGWFTASFRAPDGSAETRRVHLVLMPFLWLDAARQRPKDQGLAGTIGTVTELPDDEDAAVAVLGERIAWLSRWVRKDESPLLPASRPATVGAALLDTVRRRSRSPQRVEAWPLPDTVYAETPRLDPDIDDWRHMPKTAKGDAVDVETDQRAAFLASAGQVDLGYGVPTELRTVDPAVFEAKTPYGLWRLTTPPAESLDGLTKLLPLPHGHMRWDAPATFWATTRAVQHLLTPVADGGAGLTVAELEISGAWVWPQQSRLLRTWAEVLKEHLDAAQAADDQFAIDYCKNIYKAFLGRMAGGQWPPGQRHWQQPAWTATIHADTRARALRYATRIASEHGLYPIAARDIDTFVYRLPAELDPAATLDEPSAVNGKYRVKNVLGGEG
;
A
#
# COMPACT_ATOMS: atom_id res chain seq x y z
N MET A 1 -4.28 -54.91 -11.83
CA MET A 1 -3.39 -53.98 -11.11
C MET A 1 -2.20 -53.67 -12.00
N GLU A 2 -1.95 -52.43 -12.39
CA GLU A 2 -0.64 -52.12 -12.97
C GLU A 2 0.36 -51.87 -11.84
N HIS A 3 1.54 -52.48 -11.93
CA HIS A 3 2.64 -52.22 -11.00
C HIS A 3 3.67 -51.32 -11.68
N LEU A 4 4.18 -50.35 -10.94
CA LEU A 4 5.29 -49.49 -11.36
C LEU A 4 6.49 -49.80 -10.47
N ILE A 5 7.60 -50.23 -11.08
CA ILE A 5 8.82 -50.61 -10.38
C ILE A 5 9.92 -49.64 -10.80
N THR A 6 10.42 -48.83 -9.87
CA THR A 6 11.54 -47.92 -10.12
C THR A 6 12.82 -48.52 -9.59
N THR A 7 13.84 -48.64 -10.45
CA THR A 7 15.19 -49.08 -10.04
C THR A 7 16.25 -48.34 -10.85
N GLY A 8 17.32 -47.90 -10.19
CA GLY A 8 18.40 -47.12 -10.83
C GLY A 8 17.94 -45.85 -11.54
N GLY A 9 16.86 -45.21 -11.07
CA GLY A 9 16.23 -44.06 -11.74
C GLY A 9 15.60 -44.40 -13.10
N VAL A 10 15.03 -45.59 -13.25
CA VAL A 10 14.20 -45.96 -14.41
C VAL A 10 12.95 -46.65 -13.89
N THR A 11 11.78 -46.19 -14.33
CA THR A 11 10.48 -46.76 -13.94
C THR A 11 9.97 -47.69 -15.04
N TYR A 12 9.67 -48.94 -14.65
CA TYR A 12 9.14 -49.98 -15.51
C TYR A 12 7.66 -50.23 -15.19
N ARG A 13 6.82 -50.33 -16.22
CA ARG A 13 5.42 -50.77 -16.10
C ARG A 13 5.35 -52.29 -16.22
N VAL A 14 4.70 -52.93 -15.25
CA VAL A 14 4.32 -54.34 -15.31
C VAL A 14 2.80 -54.43 -15.28
N THR A 15 2.22 -54.89 -16.39
CA THR A 15 0.77 -55.01 -16.56
C THR A 15 0.23 -56.25 -15.84
N SER A 16 -0.81 -56.12 -15.01
CA SER A 16 -1.54 -57.31 -14.51
C SER A 16 -2.16 -58.12 -15.64
N GLY A 17 -2.26 -59.42 -15.42
CA GLY A 17 -2.87 -60.38 -16.33
C GLY A 17 -2.35 -61.80 -16.12
N ASP A 18 -1.30 -61.95 -15.31
CA ASP A 18 -0.69 -63.19 -14.88
C ASP A 18 -0.78 -63.25 -13.35
N GLU A 19 -1.64 -64.15 -12.82
CA GLU A 19 -1.93 -64.24 -11.38
C GLU A 19 -0.68 -64.59 -10.56
N ASP A 20 0.25 -65.37 -11.13
CA ASP A 20 1.51 -65.72 -10.47
C ASP A 20 2.43 -64.49 -10.36
N MET A 21 2.45 -63.62 -11.38
CA MET A 21 3.23 -62.38 -11.39
C MET A 21 2.72 -61.37 -10.35
N ASP A 22 1.39 -61.17 -10.29
CA ASP A 22 0.76 -60.28 -9.32
C ASP A 22 1.01 -60.77 -7.87
N ALA A 23 0.94 -62.09 -7.63
CA ALA A 23 1.22 -62.68 -6.33
C ALA A 23 2.70 -62.58 -5.92
N VAL A 24 3.64 -62.80 -6.85
CA VAL A 24 5.09 -62.66 -6.61
C VAL A 24 5.45 -61.21 -6.28
N LEU A 25 4.90 -60.23 -7.00
CA LEU A 25 5.14 -58.81 -6.73
C LEU A 25 4.55 -58.37 -5.39
N ALA A 26 3.32 -58.78 -5.07
CA ALA A 26 2.72 -58.53 -3.75
C ALA A 26 3.57 -59.09 -2.61
N TRP A 27 4.01 -60.36 -2.72
CA TRP A 27 4.90 -60.97 -1.73
C TRP A 27 6.24 -60.24 -1.59
N LEU A 28 6.83 -59.78 -2.70
CA LEU A 28 8.08 -59.01 -2.68
C LEU A 28 7.91 -57.68 -1.94
N VAL A 29 6.83 -56.95 -2.22
CA VAL A 29 6.52 -55.68 -1.55
C VAL A 29 6.23 -55.88 -0.07
N GLU A 30 5.44 -56.88 0.32
CA GLU A 30 5.05 -57.12 1.72
C GLU A 30 6.16 -57.73 2.58
N SER A 31 6.99 -58.62 2.02
CA SER A 31 8.01 -59.36 2.79
C SER A 31 9.41 -58.74 2.76
N ARG A 32 9.70 -57.88 1.76
CA ARG A 32 11.02 -57.25 1.55
C ARG A 32 10.96 -55.75 1.29
N GLY A 33 9.80 -55.20 0.94
CA GLY A 33 9.64 -53.78 0.68
C GLY A 33 9.60 -52.95 1.97
N GLU A 34 10.19 -51.77 1.92
CA GLU A 34 9.99 -50.72 2.90
C GLU A 34 9.16 -49.61 2.27
N ARG A 35 8.17 -49.07 3.01
CA ARG A 35 7.30 -48.01 2.50
C ARG A 35 8.04 -46.67 2.52
N VAL A 36 8.66 -46.33 1.39
CA VAL A 36 9.33 -45.04 1.16
C VAL A 36 8.42 -44.03 0.45
N GLN A 37 8.72 -42.74 0.60
CA GLN A 37 8.13 -41.69 -0.23
C GLN A 37 8.98 -41.49 -1.49
N ILE A 38 8.33 -41.36 -2.65
CA ILE A 38 9.01 -40.97 -3.89
C ILE A 38 9.22 -39.46 -3.86
N ALA A 39 10.47 -39.02 -3.73
CA ALA A 39 10.86 -37.61 -3.80
C ALA A 39 11.45 -37.32 -5.19
N ALA A 40 10.85 -36.40 -5.94
CA ALA A 40 11.33 -35.94 -7.23
C ALA A 40 11.69 -34.45 -7.18
N LEU A 41 12.77 -34.08 -7.87
CA LEU A 41 13.19 -32.70 -8.08
C LEU A 41 12.26 -32.02 -9.09
N SER A 42 11.73 -30.85 -8.74
CA SER A 42 10.91 -30.04 -9.64
C SER A 42 11.74 -29.47 -10.79
N ARG A 43 11.08 -29.10 -11.90
CA ARG A 43 11.69 -28.34 -13.01
C ARG A 43 12.62 -27.20 -12.54
N GLN A 44 12.19 -26.39 -11.57
CA GLN A 44 12.99 -25.28 -11.04
C GLN A 44 14.26 -25.78 -10.33
N GLN A 45 14.15 -26.84 -9.52
CA GLN A 45 15.29 -27.45 -8.85
C GLN A 45 16.28 -28.07 -9.86
N VAL A 46 15.77 -28.72 -10.91
CA VAL A 46 16.60 -29.25 -12.00
C VAL A 46 17.37 -28.12 -12.69
N LEU A 47 16.69 -27.06 -13.16
CA LEU A 47 17.30 -25.94 -13.88
C LEU A 47 18.37 -25.21 -13.05
N THR A 48 18.09 -24.96 -11.77
CA THR A 48 19.07 -24.41 -10.83
C THR A 48 20.28 -25.34 -10.67
N ARG A 49 20.05 -26.64 -10.47
CA ARG A 49 21.11 -27.64 -10.25
C ARG A 49 22.03 -27.81 -11.46
N ILE A 50 21.51 -27.66 -12.69
CA ILE A 50 22.29 -27.76 -13.93
C ILE A 50 22.80 -26.40 -14.48
N GLY A 51 22.40 -25.28 -13.88
CA GLY A 51 22.81 -23.93 -14.29
C GLY A 51 22.35 -23.52 -15.69
N ARG A 52 21.09 -23.80 -16.07
CA ARG A 52 20.56 -23.52 -17.42
C ARG A 52 19.24 -22.76 -17.40
N SER A 53 19.01 -21.96 -18.45
CA SER A 53 17.77 -21.20 -18.70
C SER A 53 16.64 -21.99 -19.37
N ALA A 54 16.88 -23.26 -19.72
CA ALA A 54 15.87 -24.17 -20.26
C ALA A 54 16.34 -25.62 -20.06
N ILE A 55 15.41 -26.57 -20.08
CA ILE A 55 15.73 -28.00 -20.09
C ILE A 55 16.46 -28.29 -21.42
N PRO A 56 17.72 -28.78 -21.40
CA PRO A 56 18.49 -28.99 -22.62
C PRO A 56 17.83 -30.01 -23.57
N ALA A 57 18.01 -29.81 -24.87
CA ALA A 57 17.67 -30.85 -25.85
C ALA A 57 18.46 -32.14 -25.54
N GLY A 58 17.76 -33.25 -25.34
CA GLY A 58 18.37 -34.52 -24.92
C GLY A 58 18.58 -34.69 -23.42
N PHE A 59 18.05 -33.81 -22.57
CA PHE A 59 17.86 -34.10 -21.15
C PHE A 59 16.81 -35.23 -20.98
N PRO A 60 16.90 -36.10 -19.95
CA PRO A 60 15.92 -37.16 -19.74
C PRO A 60 14.47 -36.66 -19.63
N GLU A 61 13.52 -37.46 -20.11
CA GLU A 61 12.08 -37.27 -19.83
C GLU A 61 11.81 -37.32 -18.31
N PRO A 62 10.74 -36.67 -17.81
CA PRO A 62 10.43 -36.66 -16.39
C PRO A 62 10.03 -38.04 -15.88
N ASP A 63 10.65 -38.46 -14.77
CA ASP A 63 10.35 -39.73 -14.10
C ASP A 63 8.95 -39.73 -13.43
N VAL A 64 8.44 -38.55 -13.08
CA VAL A 64 7.16 -38.33 -12.40
C VAL A 64 6.43 -37.14 -13.02
N VAL A 65 5.12 -37.28 -13.25
CA VAL A 65 4.21 -36.18 -13.59
C VAL A 65 3.14 -36.09 -12.51
N ILE A 66 2.93 -34.90 -11.94
CA ILE A 66 1.92 -34.63 -10.92
C ILE A 66 0.83 -33.77 -11.56
N GLY A 67 -0.42 -34.22 -11.48
CA GLY A 67 -1.55 -33.61 -12.18
C GLY A 67 -1.80 -34.23 -13.56
N ASP A 68 -2.87 -33.78 -14.22
CA ASP A 68 -3.25 -34.22 -15.56
C ASP A 68 -2.46 -33.42 -16.62
N SER A 69 -1.70 -34.13 -17.47
CA SER A 69 -0.92 -33.53 -18.56
C SER A 69 -1.79 -32.80 -19.58
N ASP A 70 -3.03 -33.26 -19.76
CA ASP A 70 -3.91 -32.85 -20.86
C ASP A 70 -4.83 -31.68 -20.43
N ALA A 71 -5.04 -31.50 -19.12
CA ALA A 71 -5.82 -30.41 -18.53
C ALA A 71 -5.00 -29.12 -18.27
N GLY A 72 -3.66 -29.21 -18.29
CA GLY A 72 -2.75 -28.13 -17.94
C GLY A 72 -2.57 -27.92 -16.43
N GLY A 73 -1.52 -27.18 -16.04
CA GLY A 73 -1.15 -27.00 -14.63
C GLY A 73 -0.46 -28.21 -13.98
N PHE A 74 -0.01 -29.19 -14.78
CA PHE A 74 0.80 -30.32 -14.31
C PHE A 74 2.23 -29.87 -13.92
N VAL A 75 2.90 -30.68 -13.10
CA VAL A 75 4.28 -30.48 -12.66
C VAL A 75 5.13 -31.68 -13.07
N ARG A 76 6.26 -31.42 -13.75
CA ARG A 76 7.26 -32.44 -14.10
C ARG A 76 8.27 -32.57 -12.97
N GLY A 77 8.56 -33.82 -12.61
CA GLY A 77 9.54 -34.20 -11.60
C GLY A 77 10.55 -35.20 -12.14
N TRP A 78 11.81 -35.06 -11.73
CA TRP A 78 12.89 -35.98 -12.04
C TRP A 78 13.45 -36.57 -10.75
N LEU A 79 13.74 -37.87 -10.73
CA LEU A 79 14.37 -38.50 -9.59
C LEU A 79 15.80 -37.94 -9.40
N PRO A 80 16.26 -37.73 -8.15
CA PRO A 80 17.62 -37.27 -7.88
C PRO A 80 18.68 -38.08 -8.61
N GLU A 81 18.50 -39.39 -8.76
CA GLU A 81 19.41 -40.30 -9.47
C GLU A 81 19.39 -40.11 -10.99
N THR A 82 18.28 -39.64 -11.57
CA THR A 82 18.20 -39.30 -13.01
C THR A 82 18.97 -38.03 -13.31
N VAL A 83 18.80 -37.00 -12.48
CA VAL A 83 19.56 -35.75 -12.60
C VAL A 83 21.02 -35.98 -12.23
N GLN A 84 21.31 -36.72 -11.16
CA GLN A 84 22.67 -37.01 -10.73
C GLN A 84 23.41 -37.91 -11.73
N ARG A 85 22.80 -38.93 -12.35
CA ARG A 85 23.48 -39.66 -13.45
C ARG A 85 23.79 -38.74 -14.63
N TRP A 86 22.89 -37.83 -14.96
CA TRP A 86 23.15 -36.82 -15.99
C TRP A 86 24.27 -35.86 -15.59
N GLN A 87 24.42 -35.53 -14.30
CA GLN A 87 25.48 -34.65 -13.78
C GLN A 87 26.80 -35.35 -13.46
N ASP A 88 26.83 -36.59 -13.00
CA ASP A 88 28.04 -37.41 -12.81
C ASP A 88 28.70 -37.71 -14.16
N ALA A 89 27.89 -37.80 -15.22
CA ALA A 89 28.35 -37.78 -16.61
C ALA A 89 28.94 -36.42 -17.04
N GLN A 90 28.98 -35.41 -16.17
CA GLN A 90 29.54 -34.07 -16.41
C GLN A 90 30.63 -33.68 -15.38
N VAL A 91 30.36 -33.76 -14.07
CA VAL A 91 31.26 -33.38 -12.95
C VAL A 91 30.87 -34.13 -11.66
N GLY A 92 31.83 -34.76 -10.96
CA GLY A 92 31.58 -35.49 -9.69
C GLY A 92 31.54 -34.62 -8.42
N ASP A 93 30.77 -35.06 -7.42
CA ASP A 93 30.20 -34.22 -6.34
C ASP A 93 30.96 -34.29 -4.96
N PRO A 94 30.91 -33.24 -4.10
CA PRO A 94 31.49 -33.20 -2.75
C PRO A 94 30.40 -33.34 -1.64
N ALA A 95 30.73 -33.05 -0.36
CA ALA A 95 29.74 -33.11 0.74
C ALA A 95 29.92 -32.03 1.85
N THR A 96 28.80 -31.68 2.47
CA THR A 96 28.54 -30.55 3.41
C THR A 96 28.20 -31.05 4.83
N THR A 97 28.11 -30.19 5.85
CA THR A 97 27.13 -30.34 6.99
C THR A 97 26.99 -29.09 7.88
N VAL A 98 25.90 -28.99 8.67
CA VAL A 98 25.44 -27.80 9.45
C VAL A 98 24.98 -28.21 10.91
N PRO A 99 23.93 -27.67 11.58
CA PRO A 99 23.82 -26.51 12.50
C PRO A 99 23.30 -26.83 13.96
N ALA A 100 22.66 -25.83 14.63
CA ALA A 100 21.64 -25.87 15.73
C ALA A 100 22.10 -26.02 17.21
N ASP A 101 21.40 -25.57 18.28
CA ASP A 101 20.29 -24.62 18.57
C ASP A 101 20.37 -24.19 20.09
N VAL A 102 19.47 -23.44 20.78
CA VAL A 102 18.20 -23.86 21.46
C VAL A 102 17.61 -22.73 22.37
N GLU A 103 16.27 -22.51 22.33
CA GLU A 103 15.19 -22.12 23.33
C GLU A 103 15.44 -21.32 24.66
N GLN A 104 14.46 -20.89 25.50
CA GLN A 104 13.09 -20.26 25.47
C GLN A 104 12.73 -19.78 26.92
N GLY A 105 11.66 -18.99 27.17
CA GLY A 105 11.14 -18.70 28.55
C GLY A 105 9.94 -17.72 28.70
N GLN A 106 9.07 -17.93 29.71
CA GLN A 106 7.68 -17.42 29.92
C GLN A 106 7.45 -16.85 31.36
N ALA A 107 6.37 -16.16 31.80
CA ALA A 107 5.15 -15.51 31.23
C ALA A 107 4.46 -14.58 32.31
N ASP A 108 3.21 -14.14 32.08
CA ASP A 108 2.14 -13.71 33.04
C ASP A 108 2.24 -12.38 33.86
N ASP A 109 1.15 -11.65 34.24
CA ASP A 109 -0.28 -11.59 33.81
C ASP A 109 -1.03 -10.34 34.41
N SER A 110 -2.23 -10.00 33.87
CA SER A 110 -3.45 -9.41 34.50
C SER A 110 -3.72 -7.90 34.77
N THR A 111 -4.74 -7.35 34.06
CA THR A 111 -5.91 -6.48 34.50
C THR A 111 -5.71 -5.07 35.12
N ALA A 112 -6.63 -4.05 35.07
CA ALA A 112 -7.88 -3.74 34.32
C ALA A 112 -8.26 -2.22 34.44
N THR A 113 -9.29 -1.73 33.71
CA THR A 113 -9.76 -0.31 33.58
C THR A 113 -10.99 0.05 34.46
N PRO A 114 -11.43 1.33 34.64
CA PRO A 114 -12.50 1.93 33.79
C PRO A 114 -12.50 3.51 33.63
N THR A 115 -13.69 4.15 33.45
CA THR A 115 -14.02 5.28 32.53
C THR A 115 -14.66 6.56 33.15
N GLY A 116 -14.87 7.62 32.32
CA GLY A 116 -15.84 8.74 32.49
C GLY A 116 -15.22 10.15 32.65
N ASP A 117 -15.79 11.28 32.22
CA ASP A 117 -17.01 11.58 31.43
C ASP A 117 -16.97 13.04 30.87
N ALA A 118 -17.90 13.47 30.01
CA ALA A 118 -17.86 14.73 29.21
C ALA A 118 -18.75 15.91 29.75
N PRO A 119 -18.76 17.13 29.14
CA PRO A 119 -18.88 18.41 29.87
C PRO A 119 -20.26 19.15 29.83
N PRO A 120 -20.46 20.21 30.64
CA PRO A 120 -21.67 21.06 30.64
C PRO A 120 -21.61 22.25 29.65
N ALA A 121 -22.78 22.75 29.26
CA ALA A 121 -22.93 23.74 28.19
C ALA A 121 -22.98 25.23 28.61
N ALA A 122 -22.54 26.08 27.68
CA ALA A 122 -22.97 27.48 27.44
C ALA A 122 -22.84 28.52 28.58
N ALA A 123 -21.62 28.99 28.82
CA ALA A 123 -21.36 30.37 29.23
C ALA A 123 -20.68 31.15 28.07
N GLY A 124 -20.88 32.46 27.99
CA GLY A 124 -20.33 33.29 26.91
C GLY A 124 -18.80 33.23 26.82
N TRP A 125 -18.25 33.21 25.60
CA TRP A 125 -16.82 33.08 25.33
C TRP A 125 -16.01 34.23 25.96
N SER A 126 -15.32 33.96 27.07
CA SER A 126 -14.33 34.88 27.64
C SER A 126 -12.93 34.53 27.12
N VAL A 127 -12.08 35.53 26.89
CA VAL A 127 -10.74 35.30 26.32
C VAL A 127 -9.89 34.44 27.26
N ASN A 128 -9.18 33.46 26.68
CA ASN A 128 -8.49 32.36 27.35
C ASN A 128 -9.38 31.30 28.01
N ALA A 129 -10.72 31.40 27.94
CA ALA A 129 -11.59 30.27 28.27
C ALA A 129 -11.35 29.10 27.30
N ARG A 130 -11.67 27.89 27.78
CA ARG A 130 -11.47 26.62 27.09
C ARG A 130 -12.83 25.95 26.91
N LEU A 131 -13.21 25.67 25.66
CA LEU A 131 -14.61 25.40 25.29
C LEU A 131 -14.98 23.92 25.18
N TRP A 132 -14.07 23.05 24.69
CA TRP A 132 -14.37 21.63 24.45
C TRP A 132 -13.27 20.68 24.94
N SER A 133 -12.00 20.90 24.55
CA SER A 133 -10.93 19.98 24.93
C SER A 133 -10.42 20.27 26.34
N GLU A 134 -10.37 19.26 27.21
CA GLU A 134 -9.74 19.37 28.54
C GLU A 134 -8.21 19.51 28.48
N THR A 135 -7.58 19.04 27.40
CA THR A 135 -6.12 19.01 27.26
C THR A 135 -5.61 20.19 26.42
N ALA A 136 -4.77 21.03 27.02
CA ALA A 136 -4.08 22.09 26.29
C ALA A 136 -3.13 21.53 25.22
N MET A 137 -3.19 22.08 23.99
CA MET A 137 -2.36 21.62 22.88
C MET A 137 -1.51 22.77 22.30
N PRO A 138 -0.59 23.37 23.11
CA PRO A 138 0.05 24.64 22.80
C PRO A 138 0.85 24.65 21.49
N ARG A 139 1.23 23.49 20.93
CA ARG A 139 1.88 23.40 19.62
C ARG A 139 0.91 23.61 18.45
N VAL A 140 -0.28 23.00 18.49
CA VAL A 140 -1.29 23.21 17.43
C VAL A 140 -2.02 24.54 17.63
N ASP A 141 -2.31 24.92 18.89
CA ASP A 141 -2.91 26.21 19.24
C ASP A 141 -2.05 27.42 18.82
N ARG A 142 -0.73 27.23 18.69
CA ARG A 142 0.23 28.24 18.18
C ARG A 142 0.32 28.30 16.66
N ASN A 143 -0.22 27.34 15.92
CA ASN A 143 -0.09 27.29 14.47
C ASN A 143 -1.43 27.33 13.73
N VAL A 144 -2.55 27.03 14.38
CA VAL A 144 -3.87 27.04 13.77
C VAL A 144 -4.82 27.92 14.58
N VAL A 145 -5.65 28.67 13.86
CA VAL A 145 -6.79 29.44 14.37
C VAL A 145 -8.02 29.04 13.55
N ILE A 146 -9.18 28.97 14.20
CA ILE A 146 -10.49 28.89 13.55
C ILE A 146 -11.22 30.20 13.86
N LEU A 147 -11.76 30.84 12.83
CA LEU A 147 -12.57 32.06 12.91
C LEU A 147 -14.03 31.69 12.69
N SER A 148 -14.88 32.16 13.61
CA SER A 148 -16.33 31.95 13.69
C SER A 148 -17.05 33.30 13.78
N GLY A 149 -18.37 33.34 13.59
CA GLY A 149 -19.22 34.50 13.86
C GLY A 149 -19.14 34.99 15.32
N ARG A 150 -18.63 34.18 16.23
CA ARG A 150 -18.39 34.52 17.65
C ARG A 150 -16.98 35.04 17.94
N GLY A 151 -16.00 34.70 17.10
CA GLY A 151 -14.60 35.07 17.31
C GLY A 151 -13.59 34.01 16.89
N ALA A 152 -12.34 34.25 17.28
CA ALA A 152 -11.20 33.38 17.01
C ALA A 152 -11.01 32.37 18.15
N VAL A 153 -10.84 31.09 17.81
CA VAL A 153 -10.54 30.00 18.74
C VAL A 153 -9.37 29.15 18.24
N SER A 154 -8.69 28.47 19.17
CA SER A 154 -7.66 27.48 18.85
C SER A 154 -8.27 26.07 18.70
N PRO A 155 -7.58 25.09 18.09
CA PRO A 155 -8.12 23.73 17.95
C PRO A 155 -8.40 23.00 19.27
N SER A 156 -7.71 23.33 20.37
CA SER A 156 -8.08 22.83 21.71
C SER A 156 -9.16 23.65 22.42
N GLY A 157 -9.82 24.57 21.71
CA GLY A 157 -10.95 25.35 22.20
C GLY A 157 -10.58 26.57 23.02
N VAL A 158 -9.36 27.11 22.91
CA VAL A 158 -8.98 28.35 23.61
C VAL A 158 -9.52 29.56 22.86
N VAL A 159 -10.32 30.40 23.53
CA VAL A 159 -10.83 31.67 22.98
C VAL A 159 -9.69 32.69 22.85
N LEU A 160 -9.45 33.17 21.63
CA LEU A 160 -8.34 34.06 21.26
C LEU A 160 -8.75 35.52 21.04
N SER A 161 -10.03 35.81 20.80
CA SER A 161 -10.57 37.18 20.62
C SER A 161 -11.82 37.43 21.47
N LYS A 162 -12.19 38.70 21.66
CA LYS A 162 -13.38 39.13 22.42
C LYS A 162 -14.69 39.14 21.59
N GLY A 163 -14.62 38.70 20.34
CA GLY A 163 -15.68 38.79 19.34
C GLY A 163 -15.16 38.45 17.93
N PRO A 164 -16.02 38.44 16.90
CA PRO A 164 -15.63 38.27 15.50
C PRO A 164 -14.71 39.40 15.00
N LEU A 165 -14.14 39.21 13.80
CA LEU A 165 -13.54 40.31 13.03
C LEU A 165 -14.60 41.37 12.73
N HIS A 166 -14.25 42.66 12.72
CA HIS A 166 -15.21 43.70 12.34
C HIS A 166 -15.27 43.89 10.82
N ASP A 167 -14.15 43.72 10.13
CA ASP A 167 -14.06 43.58 8.67
C ASP A 167 -12.84 42.73 8.25
N GLY A 168 -12.68 42.52 6.94
CA GLY A 168 -11.56 41.75 6.39
C GLY A 168 -10.18 42.39 6.59
N ALA A 169 -10.07 43.72 6.73
CA ALA A 169 -8.79 44.40 6.91
C ALA A 169 -8.19 44.14 8.30
N ASP A 170 -9.02 43.87 9.31
CA ASP A 170 -8.59 43.44 10.65
C ASP A 170 -7.75 42.15 10.63
N LEU A 171 -7.96 41.27 9.65
CA LEU A 171 -7.26 39.97 9.59
C LEU A 171 -5.74 40.15 9.50
N GLY A 172 -5.26 41.20 8.81
CA GLY A 172 -3.84 41.51 8.74
C GLY A 172 -3.26 41.90 10.10
N GLN A 173 -3.98 42.71 10.88
CA GLN A 173 -3.57 43.06 12.24
C GLN A 173 -3.58 41.84 13.16
N PHE A 174 -4.61 40.99 13.05
CA PHE A 174 -4.71 39.73 13.80
C PHE A 174 -3.52 38.80 13.48
N VAL A 175 -3.16 38.62 12.22
CA VAL A 175 -2.00 37.79 11.80
C VAL A 175 -0.71 38.25 12.48
N TRP A 176 -0.44 39.56 12.48
CA TRP A 176 0.78 40.11 13.08
C TRP A 176 0.77 40.10 14.62
N HIS A 177 -0.40 40.29 15.25
CA HIS A 177 -0.55 40.13 16.69
C HIS A 177 -0.40 38.67 17.14
N ARG A 178 -0.96 37.73 16.37
CA ARG A 178 -0.94 36.28 16.66
C ARG A 178 0.43 35.65 16.41
N TRP A 179 1.14 36.12 15.39
CA TRP A 179 2.45 35.63 14.95
C TRP A 179 3.45 36.79 14.74
N PRO A 180 3.85 37.49 15.82
CA PRO A 180 4.83 38.58 15.73
C PRO A 180 6.19 38.08 15.23
N THR A 181 6.53 36.84 15.56
CA THR A 181 7.65 36.07 15.00
C THR A 181 7.14 34.81 14.31
N LYS A 182 7.97 34.18 13.47
CA LYS A 182 7.65 32.87 12.88
C LYS A 182 7.40 31.85 14.01
N PRO A 183 6.39 30.96 13.88
CA PRO A 183 6.14 29.94 14.89
C PRO A 183 7.38 29.09 15.17
N ILE A 184 7.55 28.73 16.44
CA ILE A 184 8.60 27.79 16.84
C ILE A 184 8.23 26.41 16.31
N ALA A 185 9.04 25.91 15.37
CA ALA A 185 9.11 24.49 15.07
C ALA A 185 9.70 23.74 16.26
N GLY A 186 9.28 22.49 16.49
CA GLY A 186 10.12 21.57 17.26
C GLY A 186 11.29 21.10 16.40
N ASN A 187 11.54 19.80 16.37
CA ASN A 187 12.56 19.21 15.50
C ASN A 187 12.08 19.18 14.02
N GLY A 188 12.26 20.30 13.30
CA GLY A 188 11.93 20.42 11.89
C GLY A 188 11.77 21.87 11.38
N PRO A 189 11.29 22.05 10.15
CA PRO A 189 10.87 23.36 9.64
C PRO A 189 9.55 23.78 10.31
N ALA A 190 9.38 25.08 10.55
CA ALA A 190 8.12 25.61 11.04
C ALA A 190 7.04 25.43 9.97
N PRO A 191 5.88 24.83 10.28
CA PRO A 191 4.78 24.79 9.34
C PRO A 191 4.23 26.21 9.11
N THR A 192 3.67 26.45 7.93
CA THR A 192 2.91 27.68 7.67
C THR A 192 1.68 27.72 8.59
N PRO A 193 1.44 28.82 9.34
CA PRO A 193 0.24 28.96 10.14
C PRO A 193 -1.04 28.86 9.31
N GLN A 194 -2.14 28.45 9.93
CA GLN A 194 -3.43 28.25 9.27
C GLN A 194 -4.53 29.05 9.96
N ILE A 195 -5.42 29.63 9.16
CA ILE A 195 -6.62 30.31 9.60
C ILE A 195 -7.79 29.69 8.85
N TRP A 196 -8.58 28.88 9.54
CA TRP A 196 -9.82 28.33 9.04
C TRP A 196 -10.94 29.35 9.26
N ILE A 197 -11.76 29.59 8.24
CA ILE A 197 -12.79 30.63 8.27
C ILE A 197 -14.12 30.01 7.85
N THR A 198 -15.11 30.07 8.74
CA THR A 198 -16.48 29.60 8.55
C THR A 198 -17.26 30.48 7.56
N ALA A 199 -18.50 30.10 7.27
CA ALA A 199 -19.42 30.95 6.50
C ALA A 199 -19.72 32.28 7.22
N GLU A 200 -20.15 32.25 8.48
CA GLU A 200 -20.56 33.46 9.20
C GLU A 200 -19.38 34.41 9.45
N ALA A 201 -18.18 33.88 9.72
CA ALA A 201 -16.97 34.69 9.83
C ALA A 201 -16.59 35.37 8.50
N LEU A 202 -16.81 34.70 7.35
CA LEU A 202 -16.58 35.30 6.03
C LEU A 202 -17.60 36.38 5.71
N GLU A 203 -18.88 36.16 6.00
CA GLU A 203 -19.94 37.16 5.82
C GLU A 203 -19.70 38.38 6.72
N THR A 204 -19.32 38.16 7.98
CA THR A 204 -18.99 39.23 8.93
C THR A 204 -17.74 40.02 8.48
N ALA A 205 -16.72 39.35 7.94
CA ALA A 205 -15.57 40.02 7.33
C ALA A 205 -15.92 40.83 6.06
N GLY A 206 -17.14 40.71 5.54
CA GLY A 206 -17.64 41.44 4.37
C GLY A 206 -17.53 40.70 3.05
N MET A 207 -17.24 39.39 3.06
CA MET A 207 -17.28 38.57 1.84
C MET A 207 -18.73 38.46 1.35
N LYS A 208 -18.95 38.83 0.08
CA LYS A 208 -20.27 38.70 -0.56
C LYS A 208 -20.31 37.41 -1.37
N PRO A 209 -21.48 36.74 -1.46
CA PRO A 209 -21.65 35.57 -2.32
C PRO A 209 -21.13 35.83 -3.74
N PRO A 210 -20.35 34.91 -4.33
CA PRO A 210 -19.82 35.07 -5.68
C PRO A 210 -20.96 35.21 -6.69
N LYS A 211 -20.95 36.31 -7.46
CA LYS A 211 -21.97 36.55 -8.52
C LYS A 211 -21.77 35.69 -9.76
N ARG A 212 -20.58 35.10 -9.91
CA ARG A 212 -20.21 34.20 -11.00
C ARG A 212 -20.13 32.78 -10.48
N LYS A 213 -20.43 31.80 -11.33
CA LYS A 213 -20.09 30.41 -11.07
C LYS A 213 -18.57 30.32 -10.83
N LEU A 214 -18.18 29.66 -9.75
CA LEU A 214 -16.80 29.30 -9.47
C LEU A 214 -16.54 27.88 -9.97
N GLU A 215 -15.35 27.63 -10.51
CA GLU A 215 -14.92 26.29 -10.92
C GLU A 215 -13.63 25.86 -10.20
N GLU A 216 -12.74 26.82 -9.91
CA GLU A 216 -11.48 26.59 -9.21
C GLU A 216 -11.32 27.53 -8.01
N SER A 217 -10.45 27.21 -7.05
CA SER A 217 -10.12 28.18 -5.97
C SER A 217 -9.34 29.39 -6.50
N SER A 218 -8.66 29.22 -7.64
CA SER A 218 -7.94 30.29 -8.34
C SER A 218 -8.86 31.49 -8.62
N ASP A 219 -10.14 31.24 -8.93
CA ASP A 219 -11.19 32.22 -9.21
C ASP A 219 -11.39 33.26 -8.11
N LEU A 220 -11.18 32.89 -6.85
CA LEU A 220 -11.40 33.73 -5.68
C LEU A 220 -10.15 34.54 -5.27
N SER A 221 -8.98 34.26 -5.85
CA SER A 221 -7.70 34.80 -5.36
C SER A 221 -7.65 36.33 -5.30
N ALA A 222 -8.24 37.01 -6.28
CA ALA A 222 -8.31 38.47 -6.33
C ALA A 222 -9.29 39.05 -5.31
N ASP A 223 -10.45 38.43 -5.13
CA ASP A 223 -11.46 38.86 -4.16
C ASP A 223 -10.99 38.64 -2.72
N VAL A 224 -10.38 37.48 -2.44
CA VAL A 224 -9.75 37.15 -1.14
C VAL A 224 -8.58 38.07 -0.83
N GLY A 225 -7.69 38.30 -1.81
CA GLY A 225 -6.55 39.22 -1.66
C GLY A 225 -7.00 40.66 -1.39
N LYS A 226 -8.06 41.12 -2.05
CA LYS A 226 -8.67 42.44 -1.83
C LYS A 226 -9.38 42.54 -0.48
N LEU A 227 -10.14 41.51 -0.09
CA LEU A 227 -10.91 41.47 1.15
C LEU A 227 -10.01 41.57 2.38
N PHE A 228 -8.91 40.80 2.38
CA PHE A 228 -8.00 40.70 3.52
C PHE A 228 -6.73 41.56 3.40
N GLY A 229 -6.57 42.32 2.31
CA GLY A 229 -5.38 43.16 2.07
C GLY A 229 -4.07 42.38 1.97
N CYS A 230 -4.08 41.23 1.28
CA CYS A 230 -2.96 40.30 1.24
C CYS A 230 -2.60 39.80 -0.18
N ASP A 231 -1.34 39.46 -0.38
CA ASP A 231 -0.83 38.92 -1.65
C ASP A 231 -1.04 37.39 -1.69
N ILE A 232 -1.93 36.89 -2.57
CA ILE A 232 -2.20 35.44 -2.73
C ILE A 232 -1.22 34.82 -3.73
N THR A 233 -0.46 33.79 -3.32
CA THR A 233 0.55 33.13 -4.16
C THR A 233 0.16 31.75 -4.68
N SER A 234 -0.91 31.16 -4.15
CA SER A 234 -1.47 29.88 -4.63
C SER A 234 -2.87 29.66 -4.07
N ALA A 235 -3.79 29.09 -4.85
CA ALA A 235 -5.11 28.68 -4.39
C ALA A 235 -5.43 27.25 -4.87
N THR A 236 -5.96 26.39 -3.99
CA THR A 236 -6.43 25.03 -4.34
C THR A 236 -7.35 24.47 -3.25
N ALA A 237 -8.50 23.93 -3.63
CA ALA A 237 -9.49 23.29 -2.76
C ALA A 237 -9.92 24.10 -1.53
N GLY A 238 -10.18 25.39 -1.70
CA GLY A 238 -10.53 26.33 -0.63
C GLY A 238 -9.34 26.80 0.22
N TRP A 239 -8.12 26.33 -0.06
CA TRP A 239 -6.88 26.78 0.60
C TRP A 239 -6.18 27.86 -0.22
N PHE A 240 -5.80 28.95 0.43
CA PHE A 240 -5.10 30.09 -0.16
C PHE A 240 -3.79 30.34 0.61
N THR A 241 -2.65 30.40 -0.08
CA THR A 241 -1.40 30.87 0.53
C THR A 241 -1.36 32.39 0.46
N ALA A 242 -1.62 33.05 1.59
CA ALA A 242 -1.65 34.50 1.71
C ALA A 242 -0.35 35.03 2.31
N SER A 243 0.11 36.18 1.84
CA SER A 243 1.24 36.93 2.41
C SER A 243 0.78 38.32 2.83
N PHE A 244 0.78 38.58 4.13
CA PHE A 244 0.41 39.87 4.72
C PHE A 244 1.66 40.71 4.93
N ARG A 245 1.62 41.99 4.54
CA ARG A 245 2.73 42.95 4.76
C ARG A 245 2.71 43.48 6.19
N ALA A 246 3.84 44.00 6.64
CA ALA A 246 3.97 44.55 7.99
C ALA A 246 3.14 45.83 8.19
N PRO A 247 2.43 45.99 9.33
CA PRO A 247 1.65 47.20 9.62
C PRO A 247 2.51 48.47 9.74
N ASP A 248 3.81 48.34 9.99
CA ASP A 248 4.77 49.44 10.07
C ASP A 248 5.26 49.93 8.69
N GLY A 249 4.79 49.31 7.59
CA GLY A 249 5.19 49.62 6.23
C GLY A 249 6.53 49.02 5.79
N SER A 250 7.17 48.18 6.62
CA SER A 250 8.38 47.47 6.24
C SER A 250 8.12 46.39 5.17
N ALA A 251 9.18 45.98 4.47
CA ALA A 251 9.12 44.94 3.45
C ALA A 251 8.95 43.51 4.01
N GLU A 252 8.82 43.35 5.34
CA GLU A 252 8.60 42.04 5.94
C GLU A 252 7.18 41.52 5.65
N THR A 253 7.05 40.21 5.45
CA THR A 253 5.76 39.55 5.24
C THR A 253 5.53 38.40 6.21
N ARG A 254 4.27 38.17 6.56
CA ARG A 254 3.78 36.99 7.28
C ARG A 254 2.98 36.13 6.32
N ARG A 255 3.47 34.92 6.06
CA ARG A 255 2.80 33.93 5.22
C ARG A 255 1.92 33.03 6.09
N VAL A 256 0.65 32.88 5.69
CA VAL A 256 -0.33 31.98 6.33
C VAL A 256 -1.13 31.24 5.25
N HIS A 257 -1.76 30.13 5.61
CA HIS A 257 -2.81 29.52 4.82
C HIS A 257 -4.17 30.00 5.32
N LEU A 258 -4.95 30.65 4.45
CA LEU A 258 -6.37 30.90 4.69
C LEU A 258 -7.15 29.70 4.14
N VAL A 259 -8.03 29.12 4.94
CA VAL A 259 -8.82 27.95 4.58
C VAL A 259 -10.28 28.32 4.67
N LEU A 260 -10.91 28.55 3.51
CA LEU A 260 -12.28 29.06 3.44
C LEU A 260 -13.25 27.89 3.37
N MET A 261 -13.89 27.57 4.49
CA MET A 261 -14.73 26.38 4.65
C MET A 261 -15.84 26.25 3.59
N PRO A 262 -16.58 27.32 3.22
CA PRO A 262 -17.63 27.24 2.19
C PRO A 262 -17.13 26.90 0.77
N PHE A 263 -15.81 26.91 0.54
CA PHE A 263 -15.18 26.73 -0.77
C PHE A 263 -14.25 25.51 -0.85
N LEU A 264 -14.26 24.63 0.17
CA LEU A 264 -13.46 23.39 0.18
C LEU A 264 -13.83 22.38 -0.93
N TRP A 265 -15.01 22.54 -1.55
CA TRP A 265 -15.47 21.74 -2.69
C TRP A 265 -14.87 22.15 -4.04
N LEU A 266 -14.24 23.33 -4.14
CA LEU A 266 -13.53 23.74 -5.35
C LEU A 266 -12.34 22.80 -5.60
N ASP A 267 -11.91 22.65 -6.86
CA ASP A 267 -10.78 21.77 -7.22
C ASP A 267 -10.86 20.35 -6.64
N ALA A 268 -12.04 19.81 -6.33
CA ALA A 268 -12.15 18.55 -5.59
C ALA A 268 -11.45 17.40 -6.32
N ALA A 269 -10.91 16.45 -5.55
CA ALA A 269 -10.21 15.31 -6.15
C ALA A 269 -11.19 14.50 -7.00
N ARG A 270 -10.90 14.25 -8.29
CA ARG A 270 -11.84 13.60 -9.23
C ARG A 270 -12.40 12.26 -8.72
N GLN A 271 -11.60 11.48 -8.01
CA GLN A 271 -11.98 10.20 -7.41
C GLN A 271 -12.84 10.34 -6.13
N ARG A 272 -12.84 11.52 -5.50
CA ARG A 272 -13.48 11.84 -4.21
C ARG A 272 -14.02 13.28 -4.23
N PRO A 273 -15.01 13.60 -5.09
CA PRO A 273 -15.43 14.99 -5.33
C PRO A 273 -16.15 15.64 -4.13
N LYS A 274 -16.49 14.86 -3.10
CA LYS A 274 -17.17 15.32 -1.87
C LYS A 274 -16.27 15.37 -0.63
N ASP A 275 -15.02 14.92 -0.72
CA ASP A 275 -14.06 14.86 0.39
C ASP A 275 -13.41 16.24 0.60
N GLN A 276 -13.72 16.86 1.74
CA GLN A 276 -13.20 18.17 2.16
C GLN A 276 -12.08 18.04 3.22
N GLY A 277 -11.50 16.84 3.39
CA GLY A 277 -10.45 16.57 4.35
C GLY A 277 -10.96 16.60 5.79
N LEU A 278 -10.45 17.54 6.61
CA LEU A 278 -10.81 17.63 8.03
C LEU A 278 -12.28 18.03 8.25
N ALA A 279 -12.90 18.72 7.28
CA ALA A 279 -14.33 19.02 7.28
C ALA A 279 -15.20 17.78 6.94
N GLY A 280 -14.60 16.63 6.63
CA GLY A 280 -15.32 15.39 6.33
C GLY A 280 -15.78 15.29 4.88
N THR A 281 -16.78 14.45 4.64
CA THR A 281 -17.32 14.17 3.30
C THR A 281 -18.79 14.55 3.20
N ILE A 282 -19.14 15.39 2.22
CA ILE A 282 -20.50 15.91 2.01
C ILE A 282 -21.52 14.79 1.82
N GLY A 283 -22.64 14.87 2.53
CA GLY A 283 -23.74 13.90 2.51
C GLY A 283 -23.39 12.57 3.20
N THR A 284 -22.55 12.60 4.23
CA THR A 284 -22.17 11.43 5.04
C THR A 284 -22.16 11.78 6.52
N VAL A 285 -22.17 10.77 7.40
CA VAL A 285 -22.02 10.93 8.85
C VAL A 285 -20.71 11.62 9.30
N THR A 286 -19.77 11.84 8.37
CA THR A 286 -18.49 12.50 8.64
C THR A 286 -18.49 14.01 8.38
N GLU A 287 -19.52 14.53 7.70
CA GLU A 287 -19.71 15.95 7.43
C GLU A 287 -19.73 16.77 8.74
N LEU A 288 -19.35 18.05 8.69
CA LEU A 288 -19.49 18.93 9.85
C LEU A 288 -20.99 19.22 10.10
N PRO A 289 -21.41 19.42 11.37
CA PRO A 289 -22.74 19.92 11.70
C PRO A 289 -23.07 21.25 11.00
N ASP A 290 -24.36 21.50 10.77
CA ASP A 290 -24.85 22.79 10.25
C ASP A 290 -24.69 23.95 11.27
N ASP A 291 -24.68 23.64 12.56
CA ASP A 291 -24.45 24.60 13.65
C ASP A 291 -22.97 25.02 13.71
N GLU A 292 -22.70 26.32 13.63
CA GLU A 292 -21.32 26.83 13.54
C GLU A 292 -20.48 26.47 14.77
N ASP A 293 -21.03 26.62 15.98
CA ASP A 293 -20.30 26.35 17.23
C ASP A 293 -19.91 24.86 17.32
N ALA A 294 -20.83 23.96 16.97
CA ALA A 294 -20.57 22.52 16.88
C ALA A 294 -19.57 22.18 15.76
N ALA A 295 -19.69 22.79 14.57
CA ALA A 295 -18.77 22.59 13.46
C ALA A 295 -17.34 23.03 13.80
N VAL A 296 -17.19 24.17 14.48
CA VAL A 296 -15.91 24.72 14.94
C VAL A 296 -15.28 23.82 16.00
N ALA A 297 -16.07 23.29 16.94
CA ALA A 297 -15.59 22.34 17.95
C ALA A 297 -15.10 21.03 17.30
N VAL A 298 -15.93 20.39 16.46
CA VAL A 298 -15.59 19.14 15.77
C VAL A 298 -14.36 19.31 14.87
N LEU A 299 -14.26 20.41 14.11
CA LEU A 299 -13.08 20.74 13.31
C LEU A 299 -11.84 20.92 14.19
N GLY A 300 -11.97 21.65 15.31
CA GLY A 300 -10.90 21.84 16.28
C GLY A 300 -10.37 20.52 16.83
N GLU A 301 -11.25 19.62 17.24
CA GLU A 301 -10.91 18.29 17.75
C GLU A 301 -10.23 17.42 16.70
N ARG A 302 -10.71 17.42 15.45
CA ARG A 302 -10.07 16.69 14.34
C ARG A 302 -8.68 17.22 14.01
N ILE A 303 -8.48 18.54 14.03
CA ILE A 303 -7.15 19.18 13.83
C ILE A 303 -6.23 18.85 15.01
N ALA A 304 -6.75 18.90 16.24
CA ALA A 304 -6.04 18.53 17.44
C ALA A 304 -5.60 17.06 17.39
N TRP A 305 -6.49 16.13 17.04
CA TRP A 305 -6.24 14.70 16.85
C TRP A 305 -5.11 14.44 15.84
N LEU A 306 -5.18 15.01 14.63
CA LEU A 306 -4.13 14.85 13.61
C LEU A 306 -2.75 15.29 14.11
N SER A 307 -2.70 16.37 14.91
CA SER A 307 -1.44 16.87 15.46
C SER A 307 -0.80 15.97 16.53
N ARG A 308 -1.55 14.99 17.09
CA ARG A 308 -1.05 14.01 18.08
C ARG A 308 -0.25 12.86 17.47
N TRP A 309 -0.32 12.67 16.15
CA TRP A 309 0.37 11.58 15.42
C TRP A 309 1.91 11.69 15.43
N VAL A 310 2.42 12.83 15.87
CA VAL A 310 3.85 13.16 15.96
C VAL A 310 4.24 13.45 17.41
N ARG A 311 5.49 13.15 17.78
CA ARG A 311 5.95 13.25 19.16
C ARG A 311 5.92 14.70 19.66
N LYS A 312 6.00 14.87 20.99
CA LYS A 312 5.85 16.19 21.64
C LYS A 312 6.95 17.19 21.25
N ASP A 313 8.13 16.70 20.87
CA ASP A 313 9.29 17.41 20.33
C ASP A 313 9.26 17.60 18.79
N GLU A 314 8.28 17.00 18.10
CA GLU A 314 8.05 17.05 16.64
C GLU A 314 7.91 18.50 16.09
N SER A 315 7.94 18.70 14.77
CA SER A 315 7.09 19.75 14.17
C SER A 315 5.64 19.24 14.13
N PRO A 316 4.61 20.05 14.42
CA PRO A 316 3.24 19.53 14.49
C PRO A 316 2.75 19.15 13.09
N LEU A 317 2.10 17.98 12.98
CA LEU A 317 1.41 17.59 11.77
C LEU A 317 0.13 18.42 11.67
N LEU A 318 0.02 19.22 10.60
CA LEU A 318 -1.14 20.06 10.33
C LEU A 318 -1.90 19.54 9.11
N PRO A 319 -3.20 19.89 8.96
CA PRO A 319 -3.96 19.59 7.76
C PRO A 319 -3.36 20.26 6.51
N ALA A 320 -3.75 19.80 5.33
CA ALA A 320 -3.38 20.40 4.05
C ALA A 320 -4.49 20.19 3.01
N SER A 321 -4.44 20.94 1.91
CA SER A 321 -5.42 20.89 0.81
C SER A 321 -5.57 19.53 0.11
N ARG A 322 -4.66 18.58 0.34
CA ARG A 322 -4.72 17.20 -0.17
C ARG A 322 -4.22 16.22 0.90
N PRO A 323 -4.88 15.07 1.14
CA PRO A 323 -4.40 14.05 2.07
C PRO A 323 -2.98 13.54 1.78
N ALA A 324 -2.58 13.48 0.51
CA ALA A 324 -1.22 13.15 0.09
C ALA A 324 -0.15 14.11 0.65
N THR A 325 -0.48 15.39 0.78
CA THR A 325 0.44 16.41 1.34
C THR A 325 0.63 16.19 2.85
N VAL A 326 -0.42 15.74 3.56
CA VAL A 326 -0.36 15.35 4.98
C VAL A 326 0.46 14.06 5.15
N GLY A 327 0.25 13.06 4.28
CA GLY A 327 1.06 11.82 4.28
C GLY A 327 2.55 12.08 4.05
N ALA A 328 2.89 13.00 3.14
CA ALA A 328 4.25 13.46 2.92
C ALA A 328 4.82 14.21 4.13
N ALA A 329 4.06 15.12 4.75
CA ALA A 329 4.49 15.85 5.94
C ALA A 329 4.70 14.93 7.17
N LEU A 330 3.89 13.88 7.31
CA LEU A 330 4.10 12.81 8.29
C LEU A 330 5.42 12.07 8.01
N LEU A 331 5.66 11.70 6.74
CA LEU A 331 6.89 11.01 6.35
C LEU A 331 8.14 11.87 6.58
N ASP A 332 8.12 13.14 6.16
CA ASP A 332 9.18 14.12 6.42
C ASP A 332 9.46 14.29 7.92
N THR A 333 8.44 14.12 8.77
CA THR A 333 8.59 14.23 10.23
C THR A 333 9.16 12.95 10.84
N VAL A 334 8.57 11.78 10.57
CA VAL A 334 9.05 10.52 11.18
C VAL A 334 10.45 10.14 10.71
N ARG A 335 10.87 10.54 9.50
CA ARG A 335 12.23 10.26 9.01
C ARG A 335 13.31 11.07 9.74
N ARG A 336 12.98 12.21 10.36
CA ARG A 336 13.92 12.96 11.24
C ARG A 336 14.18 12.26 12.58
N ARG A 337 13.40 11.21 12.92
CA ARG A 337 13.69 10.33 14.07
C ARG A 337 14.95 9.48 13.83
N SER A 338 15.36 9.28 12.57
CA SER A 338 16.59 8.57 12.25
C SER A 338 17.81 9.41 12.63
N ARG A 339 18.79 8.79 13.31
CA ARG A 339 20.11 9.37 13.57
C ARG A 339 20.90 9.67 12.29
N SER A 340 20.60 8.96 11.21
CA SER A 340 21.19 9.15 9.88
C SER A 340 20.04 9.39 8.89
N PRO A 341 19.54 10.64 8.76
CA PRO A 341 18.45 10.95 7.85
C PRO A 341 18.93 10.78 6.41
N GLN A 342 18.43 9.75 5.72
CA GLN A 342 18.85 9.42 4.36
C GLN A 342 18.34 10.51 3.39
N ARG A 343 19.22 11.02 2.53
CA ARG A 343 18.80 11.93 1.46
C ARG A 343 18.01 11.14 0.41
N VAL A 344 16.80 11.61 0.11
CA VAL A 344 15.94 11.10 -0.95
C VAL A 344 15.83 12.20 -1.99
N GLU A 345 15.97 11.83 -3.25
CA GLU A 345 15.87 12.74 -4.40
C GLU A 345 14.77 12.23 -5.33
N ALA A 346 14.12 13.15 -6.04
CA ALA A 346 13.08 12.80 -6.99
C ALA A 346 13.66 11.91 -8.10
N TRP A 347 13.01 10.78 -8.39
CA TRP A 347 13.44 9.89 -9.47
C TRP A 347 12.29 9.54 -10.40
N PRO A 348 11.97 10.39 -11.41
CA PRO A 348 11.11 9.98 -12.51
C PRO A 348 11.70 8.74 -13.21
N LEU A 349 10.84 7.92 -13.81
CA LEU A 349 11.33 6.82 -14.65
C LEU A 349 12.10 7.38 -15.86
N PRO A 350 13.25 6.80 -16.23
CA PRO A 350 13.94 7.12 -17.47
C PRO A 350 13.03 6.88 -18.67
N ASP A 351 13.16 7.72 -19.70
CA ASP A 351 12.31 7.64 -20.91
C ASP A 351 12.38 6.25 -21.57
N THR A 352 13.54 5.57 -21.51
CA THR A 352 13.72 4.20 -22.01
C THR A 352 12.87 3.17 -21.25
N VAL A 353 12.89 3.24 -19.91
CA VAL A 353 12.07 2.40 -19.03
C VAL A 353 10.59 2.67 -19.25
N TYR A 354 10.21 3.94 -19.36
CA TYR A 354 8.82 4.33 -19.59
C TYR A 354 8.31 3.95 -21.00
N ALA A 355 9.16 4.01 -22.03
CA ALA A 355 8.79 3.63 -23.39
C ALA A 355 8.58 2.11 -23.53
N GLU A 356 9.43 1.29 -22.91
CA GLU A 356 9.30 -0.17 -22.94
C GLU A 356 8.26 -0.71 -21.94
N THR A 357 8.05 -0.01 -20.81
CA THR A 357 7.14 -0.47 -19.76
C THR A 357 6.49 0.75 -19.06
N PRO A 358 5.48 1.39 -19.68
CA PRO A 358 4.86 2.62 -19.17
C PRO A 358 4.26 2.48 -17.75
N ARG A 359 3.82 1.25 -17.42
CA ARG A 359 3.36 0.85 -16.10
C ARG A 359 4.21 -0.34 -15.64
N LEU A 360 5.24 -0.07 -14.82
CA LEU A 360 6.17 -1.08 -14.29
C LEU A 360 5.48 -2.29 -13.67
N ASP A 361 4.43 -2.03 -12.89
CA ASP A 361 3.70 -3.04 -12.13
C ASP A 361 2.19 -2.83 -12.40
N PRO A 362 1.61 -3.58 -13.36
CA PRO A 362 0.19 -3.49 -13.68
C PRO A 362 -0.67 -4.19 -12.62
N ASP A 363 -1.89 -3.69 -12.43
CA ASP A 363 -2.91 -4.35 -11.62
C ASP A 363 -3.47 -5.56 -12.40
N ILE A 364 -4.33 -6.35 -11.74
CA ILE A 364 -4.99 -7.54 -12.30
C ILE A 364 -6.51 -7.34 -12.44
N ASP A 365 -6.98 -6.10 -12.38
CA ASP A 365 -8.38 -5.67 -12.38
C ASP A 365 -9.19 -6.08 -13.62
N ASP A 366 -8.53 -6.27 -14.76
CA ASP A 366 -9.16 -6.81 -15.98
C ASP A 366 -9.22 -8.35 -16.05
N TRP A 367 -8.60 -9.09 -15.11
CA TRP A 367 -8.55 -10.55 -15.16
C TRP A 367 -9.89 -11.21 -14.80
N ARG A 368 -10.37 -12.10 -15.67
CA ARG A 368 -11.65 -12.81 -15.54
C ARG A 368 -11.54 -14.26 -15.97
N HIS A 369 -12.09 -15.15 -15.15
CA HIS A 369 -12.27 -16.58 -15.43
C HIS A 369 -13.69 -17.00 -15.05
N MET A 370 -14.70 -16.43 -15.70
CA MET A 370 -16.09 -16.78 -15.43
C MET A 370 -16.41 -18.21 -15.92
N PRO A 371 -16.92 -19.12 -15.07
CA PRO A 371 -17.38 -20.42 -15.49
C PRO A 371 -18.52 -20.29 -16.52
N LYS A 372 -18.55 -21.19 -17.51
CA LYS A 372 -19.62 -21.26 -18.51
C LYS A 372 -20.89 -21.94 -17.98
N THR A 373 -20.84 -22.53 -16.79
CA THR A 373 -21.98 -23.15 -16.12
C THR A 373 -22.91 -22.09 -15.52
N ALA A 374 -24.21 -22.41 -15.45
CA ALA A 374 -25.19 -21.57 -14.77
C ALA A 374 -24.82 -21.42 -13.28
N LYS A 375 -25.17 -20.27 -12.68
CA LYS A 375 -24.87 -19.98 -11.27
C LYS A 375 -25.54 -20.98 -10.31
N GLY A 376 -26.78 -21.40 -10.61
CA GLY A 376 -27.56 -22.24 -9.70
C GLY A 376 -27.71 -21.55 -8.34
N ASP A 377 -27.66 -22.34 -7.27
CA ASP A 377 -27.71 -21.83 -5.89
C ASP A 377 -26.36 -21.29 -5.38
N ALA A 378 -25.30 -21.31 -6.22
CA ALA A 378 -23.98 -20.84 -5.82
C ALA A 378 -23.94 -19.31 -5.58
N VAL A 379 -23.20 -18.88 -4.57
CA VAL A 379 -23.01 -17.46 -4.24
C VAL A 379 -21.68 -16.94 -4.79
N ASP A 380 -21.67 -15.70 -5.28
CA ASP A 380 -20.43 -15.03 -5.64
C ASP A 380 -19.92 -14.27 -4.41
N VAL A 381 -18.65 -14.41 -4.03
CA VAL A 381 -18.09 -13.83 -2.80
C VAL A 381 -16.91 -12.95 -3.13
N GLU A 382 -16.98 -11.67 -2.76
CA GLU A 382 -15.89 -10.72 -2.88
C GLU A 382 -15.01 -10.78 -1.62
N THR A 383 -13.71 -11.00 -1.83
CA THR A 383 -12.68 -11.02 -0.78
C THR A 383 -11.72 -9.86 -0.98
N ASP A 384 -11.37 -9.13 0.09
CA ASP A 384 -10.37 -8.04 0.06
C ASP A 384 -9.24 -8.27 1.06
N GLN A 385 -8.05 -7.75 0.74
CA GLN A 385 -6.91 -7.74 1.64
C GLN A 385 -6.88 -6.47 2.49
N ARG A 386 -7.00 -6.62 3.82
CA ARG A 386 -7.09 -5.52 4.79
C ARG A 386 -5.95 -4.50 4.62
N ALA A 387 -6.25 -3.30 4.12
CA ALA A 387 -5.29 -2.20 3.92
C ALA A 387 -3.99 -2.62 3.19
N ALA A 388 -4.12 -3.48 2.17
CA ALA A 388 -3.04 -4.08 1.36
C ALA A 388 -1.79 -3.21 1.17
N PHE A 389 -1.93 -2.05 0.49
CA PHE A 389 -0.82 -1.16 0.17
C PHE A 389 -0.10 -0.59 1.40
N LEU A 390 -0.80 -0.37 2.52
CA LEU A 390 -0.21 0.12 3.77
C LEU A 390 0.66 -0.97 4.42
N ALA A 391 0.20 -2.22 4.39
CA ALA A 391 0.99 -3.37 4.85
C ALA A 391 2.26 -3.55 4.00
N SER A 392 2.11 -3.52 2.66
CA SER A 392 3.23 -3.63 1.72
C SER A 392 4.25 -2.50 1.92
N ALA A 393 3.80 -1.24 2.03
CA ALA A 393 4.67 -0.08 2.28
C ALA A 393 5.51 -0.20 3.55
N GLY A 394 4.98 -0.80 4.63
CA GLY A 394 5.72 -1.00 5.87
C GLY A 394 6.79 -2.11 5.82
N GLN A 395 6.69 -3.04 4.87
CA GLN A 395 7.52 -4.25 4.82
C GLN A 395 8.66 -4.19 3.78
N VAL A 396 8.42 -3.59 2.62
CA VAL A 396 9.39 -3.61 1.51
C VAL A 396 10.62 -2.73 1.77
N ASP A 397 11.79 -3.19 1.31
CA ASP A 397 12.97 -2.34 1.17
C ASP A 397 12.82 -1.46 -0.08
N LEU A 398 13.18 -0.18 0.04
CA LEU A 398 13.07 0.85 -0.99
C LEU A 398 14.44 1.49 -1.24
N GLY A 399 14.81 1.62 -2.52
CA GLY A 399 16.09 2.18 -2.94
C GLY A 399 16.15 3.70 -2.84
N TYR A 400 17.32 4.24 -2.49
CA TYR A 400 17.57 5.68 -2.41
C TYR A 400 19.02 6.05 -2.75
N GLY A 401 19.26 7.35 -2.98
CA GLY A 401 20.43 7.84 -3.69
C GLY A 401 20.23 7.85 -5.21
N VAL A 402 21.26 8.24 -5.96
CA VAL A 402 21.23 8.27 -7.43
C VAL A 402 21.52 6.86 -7.97
N PRO A 403 20.60 6.21 -8.70
CA PRO A 403 20.85 4.89 -9.25
C PRO A 403 21.79 4.94 -10.47
N THR A 404 22.43 3.81 -10.75
CA THR A 404 23.34 3.63 -11.89
C THR A 404 22.72 2.69 -12.93
N GLU A 405 22.80 3.06 -14.21
CA GLU A 405 22.47 2.18 -15.34
C GLU A 405 23.54 1.08 -15.49
N LEU A 406 23.11 -0.18 -15.53
CA LEU A 406 23.95 -1.33 -15.85
C LEU A 406 23.49 -1.94 -17.18
N ARG A 407 24.38 -1.99 -18.16
CA ARG A 407 24.11 -2.56 -19.51
C ARG A 407 24.41 -4.05 -19.61
N THR A 408 25.08 -4.60 -18.61
CA THR A 408 25.37 -6.02 -18.43
C THR A 408 25.16 -6.33 -16.97
N VAL A 409 24.39 -7.38 -16.68
CA VAL A 409 24.07 -7.81 -15.32
C VAL A 409 24.68 -9.19 -15.11
N ASP A 410 25.40 -9.36 -14.02
CA ASP A 410 25.85 -10.68 -13.55
C ASP A 410 24.65 -11.38 -12.87
N PRO A 411 24.20 -12.57 -13.34
CA PRO A 411 23.11 -13.31 -12.70
C PRO A 411 23.34 -13.58 -11.20
N ALA A 412 24.58 -13.70 -10.74
CA ALA A 412 24.93 -13.92 -9.33
C ALA A 412 24.43 -12.79 -8.40
N VAL A 413 24.04 -11.62 -8.95
CA VAL A 413 23.43 -10.52 -8.20
C VAL A 413 22.11 -10.91 -7.51
N PHE A 414 21.44 -11.97 -7.97
CA PHE A 414 20.22 -12.53 -7.36
C PHE A 414 20.49 -13.65 -6.35
N GLU A 415 21.68 -14.24 -6.33
CA GLU A 415 22.09 -15.30 -5.39
C GLU A 415 22.59 -14.71 -4.06
N ALA A 416 23.16 -13.51 -4.11
CA ALA A 416 23.48 -12.71 -2.94
C ALA A 416 22.26 -11.89 -2.43
N LYS A 417 22.48 -10.98 -1.46
CA LYS A 417 21.46 -10.00 -1.08
C LYS A 417 21.17 -9.07 -2.27
N THR A 418 20.12 -9.37 -3.03
CA THR A 418 19.74 -8.63 -4.23
C THR A 418 19.61 -7.13 -3.94
N PRO A 419 20.28 -6.25 -4.73
CA PRO A 419 20.15 -4.82 -4.56
C PRO A 419 18.77 -4.34 -5.03
N TYR A 420 18.34 -3.17 -4.56
CA TYR A 420 17.14 -2.54 -5.06
C TYR A 420 17.38 -2.00 -6.47
N GLY A 421 16.54 -2.39 -7.42
CA GLY A 421 16.66 -1.97 -8.80
C GLY A 421 15.39 -2.16 -9.63
N LEU A 422 15.45 -1.60 -10.83
CA LEU A 422 14.60 -1.98 -11.96
C LEU A 422 15.43 -2.86 -12.88
N TRP A 423 14.85 -3.96 -13.36
CA TRP A 423 15.53 -4.99 -14.14
C TRP A 423 14.78 -5.22 -15.44
N ARG A 424 15.49 -5.12 -16.56
CA ARG A 424 14.96 -5.43 -17.89
C ARG A 424 15.15 -6.92 -18.13
N LEU A 425 14.07 -7.66 -18.08
CA LEU A 425 14.05 -9.12 -18.15
C LEU A 425 13.19 -9.59 -19.32
N THR A 426 13.44 -10.80 -19.81
CA THR A 426 12.55 -11.50 -20.73
C THR A 426 12.09 -12.80 -20.06
N THR A 427 10.79 -12.98 -19.86
CA THR A 427 10.25 -14.26 -19.40
C THR A 427 9.96 -15.18 -20.59
N PRO A 428 10.11 -16.51 -20.45
CA PRO A 428 9.58 -17.46 -21.43
C PRO A 428 8.04 -17.43 -21.50
N PRO A 429 7.42 -18.08 -22.51
CA PRO A 429 5.97 -18.31 -22.53
C PRO A 429 5.50 -19.02 -21.27
N ALA A 430 4.47 -18.51 -20.60
CA ALA A 430 4.01 -19.07 -19.34
C ALA A 430 3.45 -20.49 -19.47
N GLU A 431 3.01 -20.91 -20.66
CA GLU A 431 2.61 -22.31 -20.92
C GLU A 431 3.78 -23.31 -20.97
N SER A 432 5.03 -22.81 -21.02
CA SER A 432 6.24 -23.66 -20.89
C SER A 432 6.69 -23.88 -19.44
N LEU A 433 6.00 -23.25 -18.48
CA LEU A 433 6.28 -23.29 -17.04
C LEU A 433 5.32 -24.21 -16.31
N ASP A 434 5.88 -25.09 -15.50
CA ASP A 434 5.14 -26.13 -14.77
C ASP A 434 4.24 -25.55 -13.68
N GLY A 435 3.05 -26.13 -13.50
CA GLY A 435 2.09 -25.72 -12.48
C GLY A 435 1.29 -24.45 -12.79
N LEU A 436 1.70 -23.62 -13.75
CA LEU A 436 0.92 -22.42 -14.11
C LEU A 436 -0.40 -22.81 -14.81
N THR A 437 -1.48 -22.13 -14.45
CA THR A 437 -2.83 -22.42 -14.95
C THR A 437 -3.59 -21.16 -15.35
N LYS A 438 -4.40 -21.25 -16.42
CA LYS A 438 -5.30 -20.18 -16.89
C LYS A 438 -6.51 -19.96 -15.97
N LEU A 439 -6.65 -20.76 -14.91
CA LEU A 439 -7.60 -20.58 -13.80
C LEU A 439 -7.13 -19.52 -12.78
N LEU A 440 -5.90 -19.00 -12.90
CA LEU A 440 -5.34 -17.94 -12.07
C LEU A 440 -4.75 -16.81 -12.94
N PRO A 441 -4.60 -15.58 -12.40
CA PRO A 441 -3.80 -14.54 -13.05
C PRO A 441 -2.32 -14.95 -13.13
N LEU A 442 -1.61 -14.46 -14.15
CA LEU A 442 -0.16 -14.67 -14.25
C LEU A 442 0.58 -13.94 -13.10
N PRO A 443 1.71 -14.51 -12.60
CA PRO A 443 2.53 -13.89 -11.54
C PRO A 443 2.94 -12.44 -11.79
N HIS A 444 3.09 -12.05 -13.05
CA HIS A 444 3.31 -10.66 -13.46
C HIS A 444 2.46 -10.33 -14.68
N GLY A 445 1.76 -9.19 -14.68
CA GLY A 445 0.78 -8.85 -15.74
C GLY A 445 1.37 -8.59 -17.12
N HIS A 446 2.69 -8.42 -17.23
CA HIS A 446 3.41 -8.34 -18.52
C HIS A 446 3.89 -9.70 -19.05
N MET A 447 3.77 -10.78 -18.28
CA MET A 447 4.00 -12.14 -18.82
C MET A 447 2.93 -12.48 -19.85
N ARG A 448 3.28 -13.36 -20.79
CA ARG A 448 2.35 -13.89 -21.79
C ARG A 448 2.27 -15.41 -21.71
N TRP A 449 1.12 -15.96 -22.05
CA TRP A 449 0.93 -17.41 -22.11
C TRP A 449 1.68 -18.04 -23.28
N ASP A 450 1.63 -17.38 -24.44
CA ASP A 450 1.88 -17.92 -25.79
C ASP A 450 3.23 -17.51 -26.41
N ALA A 451 3.95 -16.57 -25.77
CA ALA A 451 5.16 -15.98 -26.31
C ALA A 451 6.09 -15.51 -25.19
N PRO A 452 7.41 -15.38 -25.43
CA PRO A 452 8.29 -14.65 -24.54
C PRO A 452 7.84 -13.19 -24.39
N ALA A 453 8.13 -12.58 -23.23
CA ALA A 453 7.75 -11.20 -22.95
C ALA A 453 8.89 -10.43 -22.26
N THR A 454 9.31 -9.32 -22.87
CA THR A 454 10.36 -8.43 -22.34
C THR A 454 9.75 -7.21 -21.67
N PHE A 455 10.12 -6.92 -20.42
CA PHE A 455 9.62 -5.77 -19.66
C PHE A 455 10.58 -5.37 -18.53
N TRP A 456 10.36 -4.18 -17.96
CA TRP A 456 11.03 -3.73 -16.74
C TRP A 456 10.24 -4.11 -15.49
N ALA A 457 10.91 -4.78 -14.54
CA ALA A 457 10.33 -5.20 -13.27
C ALA A 457 11.14 -4.65 -12.07
N THR A 458 10.51 -4.47 -10.92
CA THR A 458 11.23 -4.14 -9.67
C THR A 458 11.95 -5.36 -9.11
N THR A 459 12.98 -5.19 -8.26
CA THR A 459 13.58 -6.32 -7.52
C THR A 459 12.54 -7.21 -6.83
N ARG A 460 11.48 -6.60 -6.26
CA ARG A 460 10.42 -7.34 -5.58
C ARG A 460 9.55 -8.17 -6.52
N ALA A 461 9.29 -7.65 -7.72
CA ALA A 461 8.61 -8.39 -8.78
C ALA A 461 9.48 -9.53 -9.33
N VAL A 462 10.79 -9.33 -9.47
CA VAL A 462 11.73 -10.42 -9.82
C VAL A 462 11.74 -11.52 -8.75
N GLN A 463 11.81 -11.16 -7.46
CA GLN A 463 11.72 -12.14 -6.36
C GLN A 463 10.40 -12.93 -6.38
N HIS A 464 9.30 -12.30 -6.79
CA HIS A 464 8.00 -12.97 -6.97
C HIS A 464 8.00 -13.92 -8.17
N LEU A 465 8.60 -13.55 -9.30
CA LEU A 465 8.80 -14.45 -10.45
C LEU A 465 9.64 -15.68 -10.08
N LEU A 466 10.67 -15.51 -9.26
CA LEU A 466 11.53 -16.59 -8.74
C LEU A 466 10.85 -17.46 -7.67
N THR A 467 9.75 -17.00 -7.06
CA THR A 467 9.01 -17.76 -6.05
C THR A 467 8.35 -19.00 -6.69
N PRO A 468 8.29 -20.17 -6.02
CA PRO A 468 7.62 -21.36 -6.56
C PRO A 468 6.16 -21.11 -6.92
N VAL A 469 5.64 -21.84 -7.90
CA VAL A 469 4.25 -21.71 -8.35
C VAL A 469 3.24 -22.05 -7.24
N ALA A 470 3.57 -23.03 -6.39
CA ALA A 470 2.78 -23.38 -5.20
C ALA A 470 2.64 -22.23 -4.18
N ASP A 471 3.57 -21.26 -4.19
CA ASP A 471 3.52 -20.03 -3.39
C ASP A 471 3.00 -18.81 -4.19
N GLY A 472 2.41 -19.04 -5.38
CA GLY A 472 1.85 -18.00 -6.24
C GLY A 472 2.86 -17.23 -7.09
N GLY A 473 4.10 -17.70 -7.20
CA GLY A 473 5.11 -17.17 -8.11
C GLY A 473 5.11 -17.85 -9.48
N ALA A 474 6.17 -17.66 -10.27
CA ALA A 474 6.31 -18.28 -11.61
C ALA A 474 7.23 -19.51 -11.64
N GLY A 475 7.90 -19.85 -10.53
CA GLY A 475 8.85 -20.96 -10.46
C GLY A 475 10.06 -20.80 -11.38
N LEU A 476 10.38 -19.56 -11.78
CA LEU A 476 11.49 -19.26 -12.67
C LEU A 476 12.82 -19.34 -11.93
N THR A 477 13.89 -19.69 -12.66
CA THR A 477 15.27 -19.52 -12.23
C THR A 477 15.83 -18.17 -12.71
N VAL A 478 16.95 -17.72 -12.14
CA VAL A 478 17.59 -16.46 -12.56
C VAL A 478 18.03 -16.53 -14.02
N ALA A 479 18.48 -17.69 -14.48
CA ALA A 479 18.89 -17.92 -15.86
C ALA A 479 17.72 -17.76 -16.87
N GLU A 480 16.49 -18.13 -16.49
CA GLU A 480 15.29 -18.00 -17.31
C GLU A 480 14.77 -16.56 -17.48
N LEU A 481 15.27 -15.61 -16.68
CA LEU A 481 14.82 -14.22 -16.74
C LEU A 481 15.56 -13.38 -17.81
N GLU A 482 16.57 -13.94 -18.49
CA GLU A 482 17.33 -13.31 -19.58
C GLU A 482 17.62 -11.81 -19.34
N ILE A 483 18.23 -11.50 -18.19
CA ILE A 483 18.33 -10.13 -17.68
C ILE A 483 19.31 -9.33 -18.55
N SER A 484 18.79 -8.34 -19.25
CA SER A 484 19.46 -7.60 -20.33
C SER A 484 19.87 -6.17 -19.96
N GLY A 485 19.49 -5.69 -18.77
CA GLY A 485 19.89 -4.38 -18.25
C GLY A 485 19.26 -4.09 -16.89
N ALA A 486 19.78 -3.08 -16.19
CA ALA A 486 19.25 -2.67 -14.89
C ALA A 486 19.44 -1.17 -14.59
N TRP A 487 18.64 -0.65 -13.68
CA TRP A 487 18.90 0.57 -12.92
C TRP A 487 18.98 0.20 -11.45
N VAL A 488 20.15 0.35 -10.83
CA VAL A 488 20.41 -0.15 -9.47
C VAL A 488 20.69 1.01 -8.52
N TRP A 489 19.99 1.06 -7.38
CA TRP A 489 20.19 2.07 -6.35
C TRP A 489 21.36 1.69 -5.44
N PRO A 490 22.19 2.66 -5.02
CA PRO A 490 23.38 2.40 -4.20
C PRO A 490 23.04 1.99 -2.76
N GLN A 491 21.82 2.28 -2.28
CA GLN A 491 21.36 1.99 -0.92
C GLN A 491 19.88 1.58 -0.93
N GLN A 492 19.49 0.70 -0.01
CA GLN A 492 18.09 0.27 0.18
C GLN A 492 17.76 0.08 1.66
N SER A 493 16.52 0.40 2.06
CA SER A 493 15.99 0.15 3.42
C SER A 493 14.48 0.31 3.47
N ARG A 494 13.81 -0.12 4.55
CA ARG A 494 12.37 0.06 4.78
C ARG A 494 11.98 1.51 5.11
N LEU A 495 12.11 2.41 4.13
CA LEU A 495 11.96 3.87 4.29
C LEU A 495 10.58 4.32 4.81
N LEU A 496 9.53 3.54 4.53
CA LEU A 496 8.15 3.85 4.93
C LEU A 496 7.70 3.11 6.19
N ARG A 497 8.55 2.29 6.84
CA ARG A 497 8.18 1.46 7.99
C ARG A 497 7.51 2.25 9.12
N THR A 498 8.20 3.23 9.70
CA THR A 498 7.68 4.02 10.82
C THR A 498 6.50 4.92 10.42
N TRP A 499 6.40 5.28 9.14
CA TRP A 499 5.24 6.00 8.61
C TRP A 499 4.00 5.09 8.55
N ALA A 500 4.17 3.85 8.09
CA ALA A 500 3.11 2.85 8.04
C ALA A 500 2.71 2.37 9.45
N GLU A 501 3.67 2.25 10.38
CA GLU A 501 3.41 1.92 11.79
C GLU A 501 2.50 2.97 12.46
N VAL A 502 2.79 4.28 12.31
CA VAL A 502 1.94 5.37 12.86
C VAL A 502 0.54 5.37 12.23
N LEU A 503 0.44 5.21 10.90
CA LEU A 503 -0.85 5.14 10.22
C LEU A 503 -1.66 3.91 10.61
N LYS A 504 -1.00 2.76 10.83
CA LYS A 504 -1.64 1.56 11.34
C LYS A 504 -2.17 1.78 12.76
N GLU A 505 -1.35 2.30 13.67
CA GLU A 505 -1.74 2.58 15.06
C GLU A 505 -3.01 3.43 15.14
N HIS A 506 -3.07 4.53 14.37
CA HIS A 506 -4.25 5.39 14.33
C HIS A 506 -5.45 4.80 13.58
N LEU A 507 -5.24 3.95 12.57
CA LEU A 507 -6.33 3.24 11.89
C LEU A 507 -6.94 2.14 12.79
N ASP A 508 -6.11 1.36 13.47
CA ASP A 508 -6.53 0.30 14.38
C ASP A 508 -7.29 0.92 15.59
N ALA A 509 -6.79 2.04 16.14
CA ALA A 509 -7.48 2.79 17.20
C ALA A 509 -8.82 3.39 16.74
N ALA A 510 -8.90 3.93 15.52
CA ALA A 510 -10.14 4.46 14.97
C ALA A 510 -11.19 3.36 14.72
N GLN A 511 -10.76 2.17 14.28
CA GLN A 511 -11.62 1.00 14.15
C GLN A 511 -12.15 0.50 15.50
N ALA A 512 -11.30 0.48 16.54
CA ALA A 512 -11.72 0.10 17.88
C ALA A 512 -12.71 1.08 18.53
N ALA A 513 -12.74 2.34 18.06
CA ALA A 513 -13.64 3.39 18.52
C ALA A 513 -14.88 3.61 17.62
N ASP A 514 -15.00 2.86 16.50
CA ASP A 514 -16.00 3.07 15.44
C ASP A 514 -16.03 4.51 14.87
N ASP A 515 -14.89 5.22 14.90
CA ASP A 515 -14.78 6.59 14.39
C ASP A 515 -14.63 6.56 12.86
N GLN A 516 -15.78 6.55 12.17
CA GLN A 516 -15.85 6.54 10.71
C GLN A 516 -15.08 7.69 10.05
N PHE A 517 -15.02 8.89 10.67
CA PHE A 517 -14.22 10.00 10.14
C PHE A 517 -12.73 9.67 10.19
N ALA A 518 -12.22 9.23 11.35
CA ALA A 518 -10.81 8.90 11.51
C ALA A 518 -10.41 7.70 10.65
N ILE A 519 -11.26 6.67 10.54
CA ILE A 519 -11.07 5.50 9.66
C ILE A 519 -10.87 5.95 8.21
N ASP A 520 -11.78 6.79 7.69
CA ASP A 520 -11.69 7.24 6.31
C ASP A 520 -10.54 8.24 6.10
N TYR A 521 -10.30 9.15 7.03
CA TYR A 521 -9.19 10.10 6.89
C TYR A 521 -7.82 9.39 6.88
N CYS A 522 -7.61 8.40 7.75
CA CYS A 522 -6.43 7.51 7.71
C CYS A 522 -6.29 6.81 6.34
N LYS A 523 -7.38 6.22 5.82
CA LYS A 523 -7.39 5.58 4.49
C LYS A 523 -7.06 6.57 3.37
N ASN A 524 -7.55 7.79 3.46
CA ASN A 524 -7.38 8.81 2.42
C ASN A 524 -5.93 9.32 2.41
N ILE A 525 -5.30 9.50 3.58
CA ILE A 525 -3.87 9.86 3.68
C ILE A 525 -3.00 8.80 2.99
N TYR A 526 -3.08 7.52 3.37
CA TYR A 526 -2.15 6.53 2.83
C TYR A 526 -2.41 6.25 1.34
N LYS A 527 -3.68 6.09 0.92
CA LYS A 527 -4.00 5.84 -0.49
C LYS A 527 -3.58 7.02 -1.39
N ALA A 528 -3.87 8.25 -0.99
CA ALA A 528 -3.50 9.42 -1.78
C ALA A 528 -1.98 9.68 -1.79
N PHE A 529 -1.29 9.47 -0.66
CA PHE A 529 0.17 9.61 -0.61
C PHE A 529 0.86 8.59 -1.52
N LEU A 530 0.56 7.29 -1.35
CA LEU A 530 1.19 6.22 -2.12
C LEU A 530 0.90 6.36 -3.62
N GLY A 531 -0.35 6.62 -4.02
CA GLY A 531 -0.70 6.86 -5.41
C GLY A 531 -0.01 8.09 -6.03
N ARG A 532 0.22 9.15 -5.24
CA ARG A 532 0.91 10.36 -5.72
C ARG A 532 2.42 10.15 -5.91
N MET A 533 3.03 9.16 -5.24
CA MET A 533 4.45 8.84 -5.45
C MET A 533 4.74 8.41 -6.89
N ALA A 534 3.77 7.82 -7.61
CA ALA A 534 3.94 7.44 -9.01
C ALA A 534 4.20 8.63 -9.96
N GLY A 535 3.74 9.83 -9.61
CA GLY A 535 3.70 10.98 -10.53
C GLY A 535 4.54 12.17 -10.07
N GLY A 536 4.84 13.07 -11.03
CA GLY A 536 5.55 14.33 -10.77
C GLY A 536 4.68 15.48 -10.22
N GLN A 537 3.41 15.23 -9.90
CA GLN A 537 2.45 16.25 -9.45
C GLN A 537 2.66 16.69 -7.98
N TRP A 538 3.89 17.05 -7.61
CA TRP A 538 4.26 17.45 -6.25
C TRP A 538 4.52 18.96 -6.14
N PRO A 539 4.12 19.62 -5.04
CA PRO A 539 4.53 21.00 -4.77
C PRO A 539 6.06 21.07 -4.61
N PRO A 540 6.71 22.21 -4.91
CA PRO A 540 8.18 22.30 -5.00
C PRO A 540 8.95 21.71 -3.80
N GLY A 541 8.47 21.94 -2.56
CA GLY A 541 9.10 21.42 -1.34
C GLY A 541 8.92 19.93 -1.05
N GLN A 542 8.14 19.21 -1.86
CA GLN A 542 7.87 17.77 -1.72
C GLN A 542 8.20 16.96 -2.98
N ARG A 543 8.88 17.56 -3.98
CA ARG A 543 9.20 16.88 -5.25
C ARG A 543 10.01 15.61 -5.08
N HIS A 544 10.81 15.49 -4.01
CA HIS A 544 11.56 14.28 -3.68
C HIS A 544 10.68 13.05 -3.41
N TRP A 545 9.37 13.22 -3.21
CA TRP A 545 8.41 12.11 -3.11
C TRP A 545 7.89 11.58 -4.46
N GLN A 546 8.37 12.10 -5.59
CA GLN A 546 8.22 11.42 -6.88
C GLN A 546 9.11 10.16 -6.92
N GLN A 547 8.48 9.00 -6.68
CA GLN A 547 9.09 7.67 -6.53
C GLN A 547 8.24 6.57 -7.22
N PRO A 548 8.12 6.58 -8.56
CA PRO A 548 7.42 5.55 -9.32
C PRO A 548 7.96 4.13 -9.08
N ALA A 549 9.27 3.95 -8.93
CA ALA A 549 9.86 2.66 -8.62
C ALA A 549 9.41 2.12 -7.23
N TRP A 550 9.27 2.99 -6.23
CA TRP A 550 8.75 2.58 -4.91
C TRP A 550 7.29 2.16 -4.99
N THR A 551 6.49 2.92 -5.75
CA THR A 551 5.07 2.59 -5.97
C THR A 551 4.93 1.21 -6.62
N ALA A 552 5.69 0.96 -7.69
CA ALA A 552 5.75 -0.34 -8.36
C ALA A 552 6.20 -1.47 -7.42
N THR A 553 7.14 -1.21 -6.50
CA THR A 553 7.60 -2.20 -5.51
C THR A 553 6.51 -2.56 -4.49
N ILE A 554 5.71 -1.58 -4.08
CA ILE A 554 4.59 -1.74 -3.15
C ILE A 554 3.43 -2.51 -3.82
N HIS A 555 3.16 -2.25 -5.11
CA HIS A 555 2.20 -3.04 -5.89
C HIS A 555 2.71 -4.49 -6.08
N ALA A 556 4.00 -4.68 -6.41
CA ALA A 556 4.60 -6.01 -6.58
C ALA A 556 4.46 -6.90 -5.33
N ASP A 557 4.73 -6.36 -4.14
CA ASP A 557 4.55 -7.11 -2.89
C ASP A 557 3.07 -7.41 -2.58
N THR A 558 2.17 -6.50 -2.97
CA THR A 558 0.72 -6.70 -2.85
C THR A 558 0.24 -7.83 -3.76
N ARG A 559 0.60 -7.83 -5.05
CA ARG A 559 0.26 -8.92 -5.99
C ARG A 559 0.88 -10.25 -5.56
N ALA A 560 2.12 -10.26 -5.10
CA ALA A 560 2.75 -11.48 -4.61
C ALA A 560 1.97 -12.11 -3.45
N ARG A 561 1.48 -11.28 -2.52
CA ARG A 561 0.61 -11.72 -1.41
C ARG A 561 -0.77 -12.17 -1.90
N ALA A 562 -1.32 -11.49 -2.90
CA ALA A 562 -2.60 -11.81 -3.52
C ALA A 562 -2.59 -13.16 -4.24
N LEU A 563 -1.57 -13.42 -5.08
CA LEU A 563 -1.47 -14.69 -5.81
C LEU A 563 -1.07 -15.84 -4.90
N ARG A 564 -0.25 -15.61 -3.86
CA ARG A 564 -0.02 -16.63 -2.82
C ARG A 564 -1.32 -17.05 -2.12
N TYR A 565 -2.19 -16.08 -1.81
CA TYR A 565 -3.51 -16.36 -1.27
C TYR A 565 -4.38 -17.14 -2.25
N ALA A 566 -4.48 -16.72 -3.52
CA ALA A 566 -5.30 -17.39 -4.52
C ALA A 566 -4.83 -18.83 -4.82
N THR A 567 -3.52 -19.05 -4.94
CA THR A 567 -2.94 -20.40 -5.08
C THR A 567 -3.23 -21.26 -3.85
N ARG A 568 -3.11 -20.71 -2.63
CA ARG A 568 -3.45 -21.45 -1.40
C ARG A 568 -4.92 -21.92 -1.42
N ILE A 569 -5.86 -21.03 -1.71
CA ILE A 569 -7.29 -21.36 -1.80
C ILE A 569 -7.55 -22.44 -2.86
N ALA A 570 -6.88 -22.36 -4.01
CA ALA A 570 -6.94 -23.38 -5.04
C ALA A 570 -6.39 -24.74 -4.56
N SER A 571 -5.28 -24.77 -3.81
CA SER A 571 -4.69 -26.01 -3.30
C SER A 571 -5.44 -26.64 -2.12
N GLU A 572 -5.99 -25.82 -1.22
CA GLU A 572 -6.65 -26.29 0.01
C GLU A 572 -8.12 -26.64 -0.20
N HIS A 573 -8.79 -25.98 -1.16
CA HIS A 573 -10.23 -26.12 -1.37
C HIS A 573 -10.64 -26.46 -2.81
N GLY A 574 -9.71 -26.48 -3.77
CA GLY A 574 -10.04 -26.66 -5.20
C GLY A 574 -10.77 -25.47 -5.82
N LEU A 575 -10.79 -24.32 -5.15
CA LEU A 575 -11.56 -23.14 -5.52
C LEU A 575 -10.68 -22.11 -6.24
N TYR A 576 -11.17 -21.61 -7.37
CA TYR A 576 -10.48 -20.60 -8.17
C TYR A 576 -11.28 -19.29 -8.21
N PRO A 577 -10.60 -18.12 -8.25
CA PRO A 577 -11.29 -16.86 -8.43
C PRO A 577 -11.91 -16.80 -9.84
N ILE A 578 -13.13 -16.28 -9.93
CA ILE A 578 -13.86 -16.07 -11.19
C ILE A 578 -13.58 -14.68 -11.80
N ALA A 579 -13.08 -13.75 -10.98
CA ALA A 579 -12.56 -12.46 -11.40
C ALA A 579 -11.62 -11.89 -10.33
N ALA A 580 -10.72 -10.99 -10.74
CA ALA A 580 -10.13 -10.00 -9.86
C ALA A 580 -10.81 -8.64 -10.11
N ARG A 581 -10.83 -7.76 -9.10
CA ARG A 581 -11.37 -6.39 -9.22
C ARG A 581 -10.34 -5.30 -8.99
N ASP A 582 -9.25 -5.66 -8.30
CA ASP A 582 -8.08 -4.84 -7.99
C ASP A 582 -6.95 -5.82 -7.64
N ILE A 583 -5.72 -5.34 -7.50
CA ILE A 583 -4.54 -6.10 -7.09
C ILE A 583 -4.68 -6.78 -5.72
N ASP A 584 -5.64 -6.32 -4.91
CA ASP A 584 -5.90 -6.79 -3.55
C ASP A 584 -7.27 -7.48 -3.36
N THR A 585 -8.06 -7.63 -4.44
CA THR A 585 -9.48 -8.03 -4.39
C THR A 585 -9.83 -9.10 -5.42
N PHE A 586 -10.28 -10.27 -4.94
CA PHE A 586 -10.77 -11.39 -5.74
C PHE A 586 -12.27 -11.66 -5.54
N VAL A 587 -12.93 -12.20 -6.56
CA VAL A 587 -14.28 -12.75 -6.48
C VAL A 587 -14.22 -14.26 -6.70
N TYR A 588 -14.78 -15.04 -5.80
CA TYR A 588 -14.94 -16.50 -5.91
C TYR A 588 -16.40 -16.87 -6.14
N ARG A 589 -16.66 -18.07 -6.67
CA ARG A 589 -18.01 -18.68 -6.68
C ARG A 589 -18.00 -19.89 -5.76
N LEU A 590 -18.84 -19.87 -4.72
CA LEU A 590 -18.95 -20.94 -3.73
C LEU A 590 -20.30 -21.65 -3.86
N PRO A 591 -20.36 -22.99 -3.74
CA PRO A 591 -21.60 -23.71 -3.46
C PRO A 591 -22.31 -23.14 -2.22
N ALA A 592 -23.64 -23.16 -2.20
CA ALA A 592 -24.45 -22.65 -1.08
C ALA A 592 -24.10 -23.30 0.28
N GLU A 593 -23.60 -24.54 0.25
CA GLU A 593 -23.26 -25.34 1.42
C GLU A 593 -22.00 -24.83 2.16
N LEU A 594 -21.11 -24.09 1.49
CA LEU A 594 -19.83 -23.65 2.06
C LEU A 594 -19.98 -22.31 2.78
N ASP A 595 -19.58 -22.26 4.05
CA ASP A 595 -19.39 -20.99 4.75
C ASP A 595 -18.27 -20.17 4.08
N PRO A 596 -18.58 -18.98 3.52
CA PRO A 596 -17.57 -18.14 2.90
C PRO A 596 -16.44 -17.74 3.84
N ALA A 597 -16.74 -17.46 5.12
CA ALA A 597 -15.74 -16.99 6.07
C ALA A 597 -14.78 -18.12 6.46
N ALA A 598 -15.29 -19.30 6.86
CA ALA A 598 -14.45 -20.46 7.17
C ALA A 598 -13.59 -20.95 5.98
N THR A 599 -13.98 -20.62 4.74
CA THR A 599 -13.26 -21.04 3.52
C THR A 599 -12.26 -20.00 3.02
N LEU A 600 -12.58 -18.70 3.08
CA LEU A 600 -11.83 -17.64 2.40
C LEU A 600 -11.11 -16.64 3.33
N ASP A 601 -11.44 -16.57 4.63
CA ASP A 601 -10.71 -15.69 5.55
C ASP A 601 -9.31 -16.26 5.86
N GLU A 602 -8.32 -15.37 5.99
CA GLU A 602 -7.11 -15.71 6.74
C GLU A 602 -7.34 -15.46 8.24
N PRO A 603 -6.89 -16.35 9.15
CA PRO A 603 -7.16 -16.28 10.59
C PRO A 603 -6.32 -15.20 11.31
N SER A 604 -6.45 -13.95 10.87
CA SER A 604 -5.77 -12.79 11.45
C SER A 604 -6.41 -11.47 10.98
N ALA A 605 -6.71 -10.57 11.92
CA ALA A 605 -7.19 -9.22 11.61
C ALA A 605 -6.09 -8.25 11.10
N VAL A 606 -4.83 -8.69 11.01
CA VAL A 606 -3.70 -7.82 10.68
C VAL A 606 -3.75 -7.33 9.22
N ASN A 607 -3.36 -6.07 9.00
CA ASN A 607 -3.23 -5.51 7.65
C ASN A 607 -2.34 -6.38 6.75
N GLY A 608 -2.77 -6.58 5.50
CA GLY A 608 -2.18 -7.51 4.55
C GLY A 608 -2.86 -8.89 4.52
N LYS A 609 -3.88 -9.14 5.35
CA LYS A 609 -4.62 -10.41 5.41
C LYS A 609 -5.99 -10.34 4.74
N TYR A 610 -6.35 -11.39 4.02
CA TYR A 610 -7.64 -11.53 3.34
C TYR A 610 -8.82 -11.78 4.28
N ARG A 611 -9.99 -11.35 3.82
CA ARG A 611 -11.31 -11.66 4.38
C ARG A 611 -12.36 -11.67 3.28
N VAL A 612 -13.49 -12.29 3.57
CA VAL A 612 -14.77 -11.97 2.94
C VAL A 612 -15.14 -10.52 3.24
N LYS A 613 -15.47 -9.78 2.19
CA LYS A 613 -15.92 -8.38 2.25
C LYS A 613 -17.40 -8.26 1.95
N ASN A 614 -17.87 -8.97 0.93
CA ASN A 614 -19.28 -9.00 0.52
C ASN A 614 -19.65 -10.40 0.03
N VAL A 615 -20.81 -10.91 0.44
CA VAL A 615 -21.47 -12.04 -0.22
C VAL A 615 -22.47 -11.46 -1.23
N LEU A 616 -22.17 -11.62 -2.51
CA LEU A 616 -22.97 -11.13 -3.63
C LEU A 616 -24.07 -12.16 -3.94
N GLY A 617 -25.09 -12.15 -3.09
CA GLY A 617 -26.37 -12.77 -3.40
C GLY A 617 -26.91 -12.21 -4.70
N GLY A 618 -27.44 -13.08 -5.57
CA GLY A 618 -28.08 -12.67 -6.80
C GLY A 618 -29.27 -13.57 -7.08
N GLU A 619 -30.43 -12.96 -7.26
CA GLU A 619 -31.40 -13.46 -8.22
C GLU A 619 -30.69 -13.56 -9.59
N GLY A 620 -31.01 -14.62 -10.35
CA GLY A 620 -30.19 -15.13 -11.47
C GLY A 620 -30.19 -14.30 -12.76
#